data_AF-A0A2D7EWF8-F1
#
_entry.id   AF-A0A2D7EWF8-F1
#
_cell.length_a   1.000
_cell.length_b   1.000
_cell.length_c   1.000
_cell.angle_alpha   90.00
_cell.angle_beta   90.00
_cell.angle_gamma   90.00
#
_symmetry.space_group_name_H-M   'P 1'
#
loop_
_entity.id
_entity.type
_entity.pdbx_description
1 polymer ?
#
loop_
_entity_poly.entity_id
_entity_poly.type
_entity_poly.pdbx_seq_one_letter_code
_entity_poly.pdbx_strand_id
1 'polypeptide(L)'
;MIDYIFAVFKYNPVKLPLSDDQFLKFLFEDYLTIMPSKMTKRHHDYLYKNAQNLYLEVDKSQSKTAHLDMLGDNLRALIPEIDDVIFDPMVVDTLTSLLGENYVLHPHHYLHKSSTTDQGSHQDGNVPWNELGYYRSHR
;
A
#
# COMPACT_ATOMS: atom_id res chain seq x y z
N MET A 1 34.26 22.90 37.93
CA MET A 1 33.70 23.66 36.80
C MET A 1 33.44 22.60 35.72
N ILE A 2 32.18 22.26 35.47
CA ILE A 2 31.80 21.22 34.50
C ILE A 2 31.31 21.96 33.26
N ASP A 3 32.06 21.86 32.17
CA ASP A 3 31.68 22.44 30.89
C ASP A 3 30.67 21.50 30.20
N TYR A 4 29.45 21.97 30.03
CA TYR A 4 28.44 21.30 29.21
C TYR A 4 28.67 21.68 27.74
N ILE A 5 29.10 20.72 26.94
CA ILE A 5 29.14 20.85 25.48
C ILE A 5 27.70 20.65 24.98
N PHE A 6 27.05 21.74 24.58
CA PHE A 6 25.81 21.67 23.79
C PHE A 6 26.19 21.37 22.33
N ALA A 7 26.01 20.13 21.90
CA ALA A 7 26.05 19.79 20.49
C ALA A 7 24.76 20.31 19.83
N VAL A 8 24.86 21.43 19.11
CA VAL A 8 23.79 21.89 18.22
C VAL A 8 23.89 21.07 16.94
N PHE A 9 23.03 20.04 16.81
CA PHE A 9 22.86 19.35 15.54
C PHE A 9 22.19 20.32 14.57
N LYS A 10 22.87 20.65 13.47
CA LYS A 10 22.22 21.32 12.35
C LYS A 10 21.16 20.38 11.79
N TYR A 11 19.89 20.72 12.02
CA TYR A 11 18.79 20.10 11.31
C TYR A 11 18.92 20.50 9.84
N ASN A 12 19.43 19.57 9.03
CA ASN A 12 19.24 19.66 7.59
C ASN A 12 17.84 19.11 7.34
N PRO A 13 16.86 19.95 6.93
CA PRO A 13 15.55 19.43 6.60
C PRO A 13 15.72 18.40 5.50
N VAL A 14 15.36 17.15 5.81
CA VAL A 14 15.14 16.16 4.76
C VAL A 14 13.99 16.73 3.93
N LYS A 15 14.27 17.06 2.67
CA LYS A 15 13.22 17.53 1.77
C LYS A 15 12.39 16.31 1.40
N LEU A 16 11.36 16.05 2.20
CA LEU A 16 10.40 15.00 1.90
C LEU A 16 9.57 15.40 0.68
N PRO A 17 9.20 14.44 -0.18
CA PRO A 17 8.35 14.71 -1.34
C PRO A 17 6.97 15.30 -1.03
N LEU A 18 6.34 14.96 0.10
CA LEU A 18 5.10 15.61 0.55
C LEU A 18 5.36 16.98 1.18
N SER A 19 4.46 17.93 0.93
CA SER A 19 4.44 19.20 1.68
C SER A 19 3.87 19.01 3.10
N ASP A 20 4.21 19.94 3.99
CA ASP A 20 3.68 19.97 5.37
C ASP A 20 2.13 19.97 5.37
N ASP A 21 1.50 20.70 4.44
CA ASP A 21 0.03 20.73 4.34
C ASP A 21 -0.56 19.36 3.93
N GLN A 22 0.10 18.65 3.01
CA GLN A 22 -0.34 17.30 2.61
C GLN A 22 -0.15 16.29 3.75
N PHE A 23 0.94 16.41 4.49
CA PHE A 23 1.21 15.58 5.65
C PHE A 23 0.19 15.83 6.77
N LEU A 24 -0.10 17.11 7.07
CA LEU A 24 -1.13 17.48 8.03
C LEU A 24 -2.50 16.97 7.60
N LYS A 25 -2.86 17.09 6.32
CA LYS A 25 -4.10 16.54 5.78
C LYS A 25 -4.22 15.03 6.07
N PHE A 26 -3.16 14.27 5.80
CA PHE A 26 -3.13 12.84 6.10
C PHE A 26 -3.37 12.56 7.59
N LEU A 27 -2.74 13.32 8.50
CA LEU A 27 -2.93 13.15 9.95
C LEU A 27 -4.33 13.51 10.44
N PHE A 28 -5.03 14.42 9.77
CA PHE A 28 -6.38 14.86 10.16
C PHE A 28 -7.50 14.05 9.51
N GLU A 29 -7.29 13.60 8.27
CA GLU A 29 -8.32 12.90 7.48
C GLU A 29 -8.10 11.38 7.42
N ASP A 30 -6.98 10.86 7.94
CA ASP A 30 -6.56 9.46 7.90
C ASP A 30 -6.34 8.88 6.48
N TYR A 31 -6.40 9.71 5.44
CA TYR A 31 -6.07 9.30 4.08
C TYR A 31 -5.49 10.44 3.23
N LEU A 32 -4.76 10.04 2.18
CA LEU A 32 -4.30 10.94 1.13
C LEU A 32 -4.54 10.29 -0.23
N THR A 33 -5.16 11.03 -1.15
CA THR A 33 -5.32 10.58 -2.53
C THR A 33 -4.14 11.07 -3.37
N ILE A 34 -3.48 10.14 -4.06
CA ILE A 34 -2.43 10.43 -5.02
C ILE A 34 -2.76 9.79 -6.37
N MET A 35 -2.19 10.33 -7.44
CA MET A 35 -2.27 9.75 -8.77
C MET A 35 -0.87 9.30 -9.20
N PRO A 36 -0.65 8.01 -9.51
CA PRO A 36 0.62 7.56 -10.08
C PRO A 36 0.98 8.39 -11.31
N SER A 37 2.19 8.91 -11.34
CA SER A 37 2.64 9.91 -12.32
C SER A 37 2.64 9.40 -13.76
N LYS A 38 2.80 8.09 -13.96
CA LYS A 38 2.88 7.45 -15.28
C LYS A 38 1.59 6.73 -15.70
N MET A 39 0.56 6.69 -14.85
CA MET A 39 -0.64 5.91 -15.15
C MET A 39 -1.48 6.56 -16.24
N THR A 40 -1.68 5.82 -17.32
CA THR A 40 -2.57 6.21 -18.42
C THR A 40 -3.89 5.46 -18.33
N LYS A 41 -4.95 5.99 -18.97
CA LYS A 41 -6.23 5.27 -19.08
C LYS A 41 -6.06 3.86 -19.69
N ARG A 42 -5.25 3.74 -20.73
CA ARG A 42 -4.97 2.45 -21.38
C ARG A 42 -4.32 1.46 -20.41
N HIS A 43 -3.38 1.95 -19.60
CA HIS A 43 -2.71 1.12 -18.60
C HIS A 43 -3.69 0.68 -17.50
N HIS A 44 -4.49 1.61 -16.97
CA HIS A 44 -5.57 1.28 -16.03
C HIS A 44 -6.53 0.22 -16.61
N ASP A 45 -7.03 0.41 -17.84
CA ASP A 45 -7.95 -0.53 -18.48
C ASP A 45 -7.31 -1.92 -18.67
N TYR A 46 -5.99 -1.97 -18.93
CA TYR A 46 -5.23 -3.22 -19.01
C TYR A 46 -5.18 -3.95 -17.66
N LEU A 47 -4.79 -3.26 -16.58
CA LEU A 47 -4.75 -3.84 -15.24
C LEU A 47 -6.14 -4.32 -14.80
N TYR A 48 -7.16 -3.50 -15.03
CA TYR A 48 -8.55 -3.85 -14.71
C TYR A 48 -9.02 -5.10 -15.47
N LYS A 49 -8.71 -5.21 -16.76
CA LYS A 49 -9.07 -6.39 -17.55
C LYS A 49 -8.39 -7.66 -17.04
N ASN A 50 -7.11 -7.58 -16.67
CA ASN A 50 -6.39 -8.73 -16.09
C ASN A 50 -6.98 -9.14 -14.74
N ALA A 51 -7.33 -8.17 -13.89
CA ALA A 51 -8.04 -8.43 -12.65
C ALA A 51 -9.37 -9.18 -12.87
N GLN A 52 -10.18 -8.76 -13.86
CA GLN A 52 -11.42 -9.47 -14.21
C GLN A 52 -11.15 -10.91 -14.69
N ASN A 53 -10.09 -11.12 -15.49
CA ASN A 53 -9.73 -12.45 -15.94
C ASN A 53 -9.33 -13.37 -14.78
N LEU A 54 -8.59 -12.87 -13.77
CA LEU A 54 -8.23 -13.66 -12.60
C LEU A 54 -9.47 -14.14 -11.83
N TYR A 55 -10.47 -13.29 -11.67
CA TYR A 55 -11.75 -13.70 -11.07
C TYR A 55 -12.43 -14.83 -11.87
N LEU A 56 -12.44 -14.74 -13.21
CA LEU A 56 -13.00 -15.79 -14.05
C LEU A 56 -12.24 -17.12 -13.91
N GLU A 57 -10.91 -17.08 -13.72
CA GLU A 57 -10.11 -18.28 -13.51
C GLU A 57 -10.31 -18.88 -12.11
N VAL A 58 -10.47 -18.04 -11.08
CA VAL A 58 -10.85 -18.49 -9.72
C VAL A 58 -12.22 -19.16 -9.74
N ASP A 59 -13.20 -18.57 -10.41
CA ASP A 59 -14.56 -19.12 -10.50
C ASP A 59 -14.61 -20.48 -11.24
N LYS A 60 -13.70 -20.69 -12.21
CA LYS A 60 -13.55 -21.99 -12.90
C LYS A 60 -12.75 -23.00 -12.10
N SER A 61 -11.96 -22.54 -11.12
CA SER A 61 -11.11 -23.40 -10.32
C SER A 61 -11.94 -24.31 -9.44
N GLN A 62 -11.53 -25.58 -9.34
CA GLN A 62 -12.09 -26.53 -8.37
C GLN A 62 -11.38 -26.45 -7.01
N SER A 63 -10.35 -25.61 -6.87
CA SER A 63 -9.62 -25.44 -5.63
C SER A 63 -10.39 -24.57 -4.64
N LYS A 64 -10.48 -25.04 -3.38
CA LYS A 64 -11.08 -24.28 -2.28
C LYS A 64 -10.25 -23.06 -1.86
N THR A 65 -8.97 -23.03 -2.22
CA THR A 65 -8.03 -21.96 -1.84
C THR A 65 -7.72 -21.00 -2.99
N ALA A 66 -8.30 -21.21 -4.19
CA ALA A 66 -8.00 -20.41 -5.38
C ALA A 66 -8.14 -18.90 -5.15
N HIS A 67 -9.10 -18.47 -4.34
CA HIS A 67 -9.29 -17.06 -4.00
C HIS A 67 -8.10 -16.48 -3.21
N LEU A 68 -7.53 -17.21 -2.25
CA LEU A 68 -6.34 -16.78 -1.51
C LEU A 68 -5.11 -16.83 -2.41
N ASP A 69 -4.91 -17.96 -3.08
CA ASP A 69 -3.71 -18.21 -3.87
C ASP A 69 -3.61 -17.24 -5.04
N MET A 70 -4.71 -16.95 -5.75
CA MET A 70 -4.69 -16.14 -6.96
C MET A 70 -5.05 -14.68 -6.73
N LEU A 71 -5.95 -14.36 -5.79
CA LEU A 71 -6.41 -12.99 -5.56
C LEU A 71 -5.73 -12.34 -4.35
N GLY A 72 -5.17 -13.10 -3.41
CA GLY A 72 -4.55 -12.58 -2.20
C GLY A 72 -3.03 -12.50 -2.25
N ASP A 73 -2.37 -13.61 -2.57
CA ASP A 73 -0.92 -13.72 -2.28
C ASP A 73 -0.03 -13.72 -3.53
N ASN A 74 -0.57 -14.02 -4.72
CA ASN A 74 0.21 -14.08 -5.96
C ASN A 74 -0.13 -12.99 -6.99
N LEU A 75 -0.88 -11.95 -6.62
CA LEU A 75 -1.34 -10.92 -7.56
C LEU A 75 -0.19 -10.33 -8.39
N ARG A 76 0.93 -9.96 -7.74
CA ARG A 76 2.12 -9.38 -8.41
C ARG A 76 2.82 -10.36 -9.34
N ALA A 77 2.74 -11.66 -9.09
CA ALA A 77 3.26 -12.68 -10.02
C ALA A 77 2.32 -12.90 -11.21
N LEU A 78 1.02 -12.74 -11.00
CA LEU A 78 -0.02 -12.95 -12.01
C LEU A 78 -0.26 -11.72 -12.90
N ILE A 79 -0.02 -10.52 -12.37
CA ILE A 79 -0.10 -9.23 -13.07
C ILE A 79 1.15 -8.41 -12.73
N PRO A 80 2.33 -8.73 -13.30
CA PRO A 80 3.58 -8.02 -12.99
C PRO A 80 3.53 -6.52 -13.27
N GLU A 81 2.72 -6.08 -14.24
CA GLU A 81 2.54 -4.67 -14.58
C GLU A 81 1.94 -3.84 -13.44
N ILE A 82 1.38 -4.45 -12.39
CA ILE A 82 0.94 -3.71 -11.20
C ILE A 82 2.12 -3.01 -10.49
N ASP A 83 3.35 -3.51 -10.68
CA ASP A 83 4.56 -2.93 -10.12
C ASP A 83 4.83 -1.53 -10.69
N ASP A 84 4.37 -1.22 -11.90
CA ASP A 84 4.46 0.13 -12.48
C ASP A 84 3.63 1.15 -11.70
N VAL A 85 2.61 0.70 -10.96
CA VAL A 85 1.81 1.54 -10.05
C VAL A 85 2.46 1.58 -8.67
N ILE A 86 2.82 0.42 -8.11
CA ILE A 86 3.38 0.30 -6.75
C ILE A 86 4.71 1.05 -6.63
N PHE A 87 5.56 0.96 -7.65
CA PHE A 87 6.87 1.60 -7.70
C PHE A 87 6.89 2.89 -8.53
N ASP A 88 5.72 3.47 -8.84
CA ASP A 88 5.68 4.80 -9.43
C ASP A 88 6.35 5.80 -8.46
N PRO A 89 7.18 6.73 -8.95
CA PRO A 89 7.85 7.71 -8.10
C PRO A 89 6.86 8.45 -7.18
N MET A 90 5.68 8.83 -7.68
CA MET A 90 4.68 9.52 -6.85
C MET A 90 4.23 8.67 -5.66
N VAL A 91 4.14 7.35 -5.83
CA VAL A 91 3.71 6.42 -4.76
C VAL A 91 4.85 6.21 -3.77
N VAL A 92 6.05 5.89 -4.27
CA VAL A 92 7.24 5.64 -3.43
C VAL A 92 7.63 6.88 -2.61
N ASP A 93 7.62 8.04 -3.25
CA ASP A 93 7.96 9.32 -2.63
C ASP A 93 6.93 9.71 -1.55
N THR A 94 5.64 9.47 -1.82
CA THR A 94 4.57 9.66 -0.83
C THR A 94 4.76 8.74 0.37
N LEU A 95 4.95 7.44 0.14
CA LEU A 95 5.15 6.46 1.22
C LEU A 95 6.43 6.76 2.02
N THR A 96 7.52 7.14 1.36
CA THR A 96 8.77 7.54 2.02
C THR A 96 8.58 8.77 2.90
N SER A 97 7.74 9.73 2.46
CA SER A 97 7.41 10.91 3.27
C SER A 97 6.62 10.55 4.53
N LEU A 98 5.74 9.56 4.45
CA LEU A 98 4.86 9.15 5.56
C LEU A 98 5.55 8.18 6.52
N LEU A 99 6.28 7.20 5.99
CA LEU A 99 6.80 6.05 6.72
C LEU A 99 8.32 6.15 6.98
N GLY A 100 9.00 7.07 6.31
CA GLY A 100 10.45 7.17 6.29
C GLY A 100 11.10 6.23 5.27
N GLU A 101 12.43 6.30 5.19
CA GLU A 101 13.21 5.38 4.35
C GLU A 101 13.15 3.94 4.87
N ASN A 102 13.31 2.97 3.97
CA ASN A 102 13.35 1.53 4.29
C ASN A 102 12.02 0.92 4.79
N TYR A 103 10.88 1.53 4.46
CA TYR A 103 9.60 0.84 4.60
C TYR A 103 9.60 -0.44 3.73
N VAL A 104 8.87 -1.45 4.19
CA VAL A 104 8.76 -2.73 3.48
C VAL A 104 7.34 -2.86 2.93
N LEU A 105 7.25 -3.25 1.66
CA LEU A 105 5.98 -3.63 1.07
C LEU A 105 5.55 -4.98 1.65
N HIS A 106 4.39 -5.01 2.28
CA HIS A 106 3.80 -6.24 2.79
C HIS A 106 3.47 -7.20 1.61
N PRO A 107 3.73 -8.51 1.71
CA PRO A 107 3.59 -9.43 0.57
C PRO A 107 2.15 -9.63 0.11
N HIS A 108 1.18 -9.49 1.01
CA HIS A 108 -0.23 -9.70 0.71
C HIS A 108 -0.82 -8.52 -0.07
N HIS A 109 -1.42 -8.81 -1.23
CA HIS A 109 -2.07 -7.84 -2.11
C HIS A 109 -3.42 -8.39 -2.56
N TYR A 110 -4.48 -8.10 -1.80
CA TYR A 110 -5.81 -8.62 -2.13
C TYR A 110 -6.50 -7.84 -3.24
N LEU A 111 -6.87 -8.54 -4.31
CA LEU A 111 -7.64 -7.98 -5.41
C LEU A 111 -9.13 -7.99 -5.08
N HIS A 112 -9.66 -6.89 -4.53
CA HIS A 112 -11.09 -6.77 -4.23
C HIS A 112 -11.95 -6.60 -5.49
N LYS A 113 -13.14 -7.24 -5.47
CA LYS A 113 -14.17 -7.02 -6.48
C LYS A 113 -14.94 -5.75 -6.14
N SER A 114 -14.95 -4.79 -7.06
CA SER A 114 -15.90 -3.68 -6.97
C SER A 114 -17.31 -4.22 -7.15
N SER A 115 -18.17 -4.01 -6.15
CA SER A 115 -19.57 -4.41 -6.19
C SER A 115 -20.42 -3.39 -5.45
N THR A 116 -21.75 -3.49 -5.55
CA THR A 116 -22.67 -2.67 -4.76
C THR A 116 -22.71 -3.07 -3.28
N THR A 117 -22.09 -4.19 -2.93
CA THR A 117 -21.96 -4.66 -1.56
C THR A 117 -20.75 -4.00 -0.92
N ASP A 118 -20.96 -3.39 0.23
CA ASP A 118 -19.90 -2.75 1.01
C ASP A 118 -18.93 -3.78 1.59
N GLN A 119 -17.65 -3.40 1.69
CA GLN A 119 -16.72 -4.10 2.56
C GLN A 119 -17.01 -3.59 3.96
N GLY A 120 -17.77 -4.35 4.75
CA GLY A 120 -18.20 -3.93 6.09
C GLY A 120 -17.05 -3.34 6.92
N SER A 121 -17.34 -2.33 7.74
CA SER A 121 -16.31 -1.57 8.47
C SER A 121 -15.35 -2.49 9.24
N HIS A 122 -14.07 -2.40 8.92
CA HIS A 122 -12.99 -3.15 9.55
C HIS A 122 -11.72 -2.31 9.62
N GLN A 123 -10.79 -2.74 10.47
CA GLN A 123 -9.40 -2.29 10.43
C GLN A 123 -8.57 -3.40 9.78
N ASP A 124 -7.63 -3.00 8.92
CA ASP A 124 -6.73 -3.96 8.29
C ASP A 124 -5.87 -4.67 9.34
N GLY A 125 -5.64 -5.96 9.12
CA GLY A 125 -4.70 -6.74 9.93
C GLY A 125 -3.27 -6.32 9.61
N ASN A 126 -2.48 -6.02 10.64
CA ASN A 126 -1.04 -5.75 10.52
C ASN A 126 -0.19 -7.03 10.52
N VAL A 127 -0.81 -8.20 10.64
CA VAL A 127 -0.15 -9.50 10.59
C VAL A 127 -0.33 -10.10 9.19
N PRO A 128 0.70 -10.75 8.62
CA PRO A 128 0.45 -11.68 7.53
C PRO A 128 -0.61 -12.68 8.02
N TRP A 129 -1.55 -13.08 7.15
CA TRP A 129 -2.58 -14.09 7.46
C TRP A 129 -2.02 -15.41 8.04
N ASN A 130 -0.70 -15.55 8.04
CA ASN A 130 0.11 -16.70 8.42
C ASN A 130 0.60 -16.65 9.88
N GLU A 131 0.49 -15.50 10.59
CA GLU A 131 0.95 -15.39 11.98
C GLU A 131 -0.15 -14.83 12.89
N LEU A 132 -0.73 -15.70 13.71
CA LEU A 132 -1.59 -15.36 14.85
C LEU A 132 -0.78 -14.68 16.00
N GLY A 133 0.01 -13.66 15.65
CA GLY A 133 0.90 -12.93 16.55
C GLY A 133 0.36 -11.54 16.84
N TYR A 134 -0.50 -11.44 17.84
CA TYR A 134 -1.16 -10.20 18.26
C TYR A 134 -0.18 -9.05 18.57
N TYR A 135 -0.26 -7.96 17.80
CA TYR A 135 -0.07 -6.61 18.34
C TYR A 135 -1.36 -5.82 18.14
N ARG A 136 -2.21 -5.83 19.17
CA ARG A 136 -3.31 -4.88 19.29
C ARG A 136 -2.68 -3.50 19.53
N SER A 137 -2.72 -2.61 18.55
CA SER A 137 -2.60 -1.18 18.86
C SER A 137 -3.71 -0.86 19.86
N HIS A 138 -3.31 -0.32 21.01
CA HIS A 138 -4.25 0.11 22.02
C HIS A 138 -4.84 1.43 21.56
N ARG A 139 -6.16 1.42 21.31
CA ARG A 139 -7.12 2.53 21.29
C ARG A 139 -6.75 3.81 20.57
#